data_AF-A0A2N8KDV5-F1
#
_entry.id   AF-A0A2N8KDV5-F1
#
_cell.length_a   1.000
_cell.length_b   1.000
_cell.length_c   1.000
_cell.angle_alpha   90.00
_cell.angle_beta   90.00
_cell.angle_gamma   90.00
#
_symmetry.space_group_name_H-M   'P 1'
#
loop_
_entity.id
_entity.type
_entity.pdbx_description
1 polymer ?
#
loop_
_entity_poly.entity_id
_entity_poly.type
_entity_poly.pdbx_seq_one_letter_code
_entity_poly.pdbx_strand_id
1 'polypeptide(L)' 'MTIAIFSSSEFRLHVARAKKAAGIGPVFITDHGKPTHVLLSIEEYRRLTKPRRNIADALAMPGVEDCECSS' A
#
# COMPACT_ATOMS: atom_id res chain seq x y z
N MET A 1 -13.90 -5.39 -7.06
CA MET A 1 -13.35 -4.57 -5.95
C MET A 1 -14.46 -3.68 -5.43
N THR A 2 -14.84 -3.82 -4.16
CA THR A 2 -15.90 -2.99 -3.56
C THR A 2 -15.24 -1.91 -2.73
N ILE A 3 -15.47 -0.64 -3.08
CA ILE A 3 -14.97 0.51 -2.34
C ILE A 3 -16.09 0.93 -1.37
N ALA A 4 -15.79 0.96 -0.07
CA ALA A 4 -16.74 1.43 0.93
C ALA A 4 -16.38 2.85 1.37
N ILE A 5 -17.41 3.64 1.69
CA ILE A 5 -17.25 5.03 2.12
C ILE A 5 -18.02 5.20 3.42
N PHE A 6 -17.38 5.80 4.42
CA PHE A 6 -17.96 6.14 5.71
C PHE A 6 -17.75 7.63 5.98
N SER A 7 -18.67 8.29 6.65
CA SER A 7 -18.37 9.57 7.29
C SER A 7 -17.47 9.36 8.53
N SER A 8 -16.76 10.41 8.97
CA SER A 8 -16.00 10.41 10.24
C SER A 8 -16.86 9.92 11.42
N SER A 9 -18.13 10.32 11.47
CA SER A 9 -19.08 9.92 12.51
C SER A 9 -19.53 8.47 12.39
N GLU A 10 -19.83 7.98 11.19
CA GLU A 10 -20.18 6.58 10.99
C GLU A 10 -19.02 5.64 11.25
N PHE A 11 -17.79 6.02 10.87
CA PHE A 11 -16.59 5.25 11.16
C PHE A 11 -16.41 5.07 12.67
N ARG A 12 -16.53 6.16 13.43
CA ARG A 12 -16.42 6.15 14.89
C ARG A 12 -17.49 5.28 15.56
N LEU A 13 -18.72 5.31 15.05
CA LEU A 13 -19.82 4.49 15.59
C LEU A 13 -19.71 3.01 15.17
N HIS A 14 -19.16 2.72 13.99
CA HIS A 14 -19.16 1.39 13.38
C HIS A 14 -17.76 0.85 13.05
N VAL A 15 -16.80 1.04 13.94
CA VAL A 15 -15.40 0.64 13.73
C VAL A 15 -15.25 -0.82 13.31
N ALA A 16 -16.00 -1.74 13.93
CA ALA A 16 -15.94 -3.16 13.60
C ALA A 16 -16.40 -3.46 12.16
N ARG A 17 -17.43 -2.75 11.69
CA ARG A 17 -17.92 -2.87 10.31
C ARG A 17 -16.91 -2.30 9.32
N ALA A 18 -16.31 -1.15 9.63
CA ALA A 18 -15.28 -0.54 8.80
C ALA A 18 -14.04 -1.46 8.68
N LYS A 19 -13.61 -2.09 9.77
CA LYS A 19 -12.51 -3.09 9.74
C LYS A 19 -12.84 -4.30 8.88
N LYS A 20 -14.06 -4.83 8.97
CA LYS A 20 -14.52 -5.94 8.09
C LYS A 20 -14.52 -5.52 6.62
N ALA A 21 -15.03 -4.33 6.31
CA ALA A 21 -15.02 -3.79 4.96
C ALA A 21 -13.59 -3.59 4.42
N ALA A 22 -12.66 -3.15 5.28
CA ALA A 22 -11.24 -2.99 4.96
C ALA A 22 -10.53 -4.32 4.60
N GLY A 23 -11.11 -5.47 4.99
CA GLY A 23 -10.64 -6.79 4.57
C GLY A 23 -11.04 -7.16 3.14
N ILE A 24 -12.05 -6.48 2.56
CA ILE A 24 -12.54 -6.72 1.20
C ILE A 24 -11.95 -5.69 0.21
N GLY A 25 -11.68 -4.47 0.68
CA GLY A 25 -11.14 -3.40 -0.13
C GLY A 25 -10.92 -2.11 0.68
N PRO A 26 -10.39 -1.05 0.06
CA PRO A 26 -10.15 0.23 0.73
C PRO A 26 -11.47 0.85 1.23
N VAL A 27 -11.41 1.41 2.44
CA VAL A 27 -12.51 2.15 3.03
C VAL A 27 -12.13 3.62 3.13
N PHE A 28 -12.87 4.49 2.46
CA PHE A 28 -12.66 5.93 2.52
C PHE A 28 -13.45 6.52 3.68
N ILE A 29 -12.79 7.35 4.48
CA ILE A 29 -13.41 8.11 5.57
C ILE A 29 -13.52 9.55 5.11
N THR A 30 -14.72 10.10 5.17
CA THR A 30 -15.06 11.43 4.66
C THR A 30 -15.40 12.38 5.79
N ASP A 31 -15.02 13.64 5.60
CA ASP A 31 -15.42 14.76 6.43
C ASP A 31 -16.07 15.82 5.53
N HIS A 32 -17.27 16.27 5.88
CA HIS A 32 -18.08 17.16 5.04
C HIS A 32 -18.16 16.74 3.55
N GLY A 33 -18.26 15.43 3.29
CA GLY A 33 -18.35 14.86 1.94
C GLY A 33 -17.02 14.72 1.19
N LYS A 34 -15.89 15.13 1.78
CA LYS A 34 -14.56 14.99 1.19
C LYS A 34 -13.78 13.85 1.85
N PRO A 35 -13.17 12.93 1.09
CA PRO A 35 -12.32 11.89 1.66
C PRO A 35 -11.09 12.52 2.30
N THR A 36 -10.87 12.21 3.58
CA THR A 36 -9.74 12.72 4.37
C THR A 36 -8.77 11.62 4.75
N HIS A 37 -9.27 10.40 4.97
CA HIS A 37 -8.48 9.26 5.37
C HIS A 37 -8.92 8.00 4.63
N VAL A 38 -8.04 7.01 4.59
CA VAL A 38 -8.33 5.67 4.04
C VAL A 38 -7.91 4.63 5.07
N LEU A 39 -8.80 3.67 5.34
CA LEU A 39 -8.50 2.48 6.11
C LEU A 39 -8.23 1.31 5.17
N LEU A 40 -7.12 0.61 5.43
CA LEU A 40 -6.68 -0.58 4.71
C LEU A 40 -6.39 -1.71 5.69
N SER A 41 -6.49 -2.96 5.22
CA SER A 41 -5.85 -4.07 5.91
C SER A 41 -4.33 -3.85 5.92
N ILE A 42 -3.66 -4.35 6.97
CA ILE A 42 -2.20 -4.22 7.08
C ILE A 42 -1.49 -4.96 5.93
N GLU A 43 -2.08 -6.05 5.43
CA GLU A 43 -1.55 -6.79 4.28
C GLU A 43 -1.56 -5.95 3.01
N GLU A 44 -2.67 -5.25 2.73
CA GLU A 44 -2.78 -4.43 1.53
C GLU A 44 -1.89 -3.18 1.64
N TYR A 45 -1.83 -2.56 2.83
CA TYR A 45 -0.88 -1.49 3.08
C TYR A 45 0.57 -1.93 2.81
N ARG A 46 0.97 -3.12 3.30
CA ARG A 46 2.31 -3.67 3.05
C ARG A 46 2.57 -3.97 1.58
N ARG A 47 1.57 -4.47 0.83
CA ARG A 47 1.69 -4.69 -0.62
C ARG A 47 1.91 -3.39 -1.37
N LEU A 48 1.19 -2.32 -1.01
CA LEU A 48 1.29 -1.00 -1.62
C LEU A 48 2.60 -0.28 -1.27
N THR A 49 3.08 -0.44 -0.03
CA THR A 49 4.29 0.21 0.47
C THR A 49 5.56 -0.61 0.28
N LYS A 50 5.45 -1.86 -0.19
CA LYS A 50 6.62 -2.68 -0.49
C LYS A 50 7.45 -1.95 -1.55
N PRO A 51 8.74 -1.66 -1.27
CA PRO A 51 9.59 -1.07 -2.27
C PRO A 51 9.62 -2.02 -3.47
N ARG A 52 9.28 -1.49 -4.65
CA ARG A 52 9.58 -2.19 -5.90
C ARG A 52 11.08 -2.40 -5.88
N ARG A 53 11.53 -3.66 -5.89
CA ARG A 53 12.96 -3.96 -6.14
C ARG A 53 13.33 -3.17 -7.38
N ASN A 54 14.25 -2.22 -7.21
CA ASN A 54 14.75 -1.47 -8.34
C ASN A 54 15.36 -2.51 -9.28
N ILE A 55 14.90 -2.56 -10.52
CA ILE A 55 15.35 -3.57 -11.48
C ILE A 55 16.87 -3.41 -11.69
N ALA A 56 17.40 -2.20 -11.46
CA ALA A 56 18.83 -1.93 -11.40
C ALA A 56 19.58 -2.70 -10.30
N ASP A 57 18.97 -2.89 -9.13
CA ASP A 57 19.55 -3.67 -8.02
C ASP A 57 19.51 -5.18 -8.30
N ALA A 58 18.48 -5.64 -9.02
CA ALA A 58 18.36 -7.04 -9.47
C ALA A 58 19.27 -7.38 -10.68
N LEU A 59 19.72 -6.38 -11.43
CA LEU A 59 20.64 -6.50 -12.56
C LEU A 59 22.10 -6.20 -12.18
N ALA A 60 22.35 -5.70 -10.97
CA ALA A 60 23.69 -5.57 -10.44
C ALA A 60 24.24 -6.97 -10.17
N MET A 61 24.98 -7.52 -11.14
CA MET A 61 25.82 -8.70 -10.92
C MET A 61 27.00 -8.28 -10.02
N PRO A 62 27.12 -8.78 -8.77
CA PRO A 62 28.36 -8.64 -8.03
C PRO A 62 29.38 -9.59 -8.64
N GLY A 63 30.30 -9.06 -9.46
CA GLY A 63 31.38 -9.86 -10.03
C GLY A 63 31.86 -9.44 -11.42
N VAL A 64 32.01 -8.14 -11.69
CA VAL A 64 32.87 -7.68 -12.79
C VAL A 64 34.04 -6.91 -12.19
N GLU A 65 34.75 -7.58 -11.30
CA GLU A 65 36.06 -7.17 -10.83
C GLU A 65 37.10 -7.72 -11.82
N ASP A 66 37.78 -6.79 -12.49
CA ASP A 66 38.98 -6.94 -13.32
C ASP A 66 38.92 -7.89 -14.54
N CYS A 67 38.40 -7.37 -15.65
CA CYS A 67 38.98 -7.72 -16.96
C CYS A 67 40.16 -6.77 -17.22
N GLU A 68 41.32 -7.12 -16.67
CA GLU A 68 42.61 -6.54 -17.00
C GLU A 68 42.90 -6.80 -18.50
N CYS A 69 42.54 -5.85 -19.37
CA CYS A 69 42.82 -5.97 -20.80
C CYS A 69 44.28 -5.59 -21.05
N SER A 70 45.18 -6.53 -20.78
CA SER A 70 46.57 -6.46 -21.21
C SER A 70 46.69 -6.98 -22.64
N SER A 71 46.77 -6.08 -23.63
CA SER A 71 47.45 -6.26 -24.93
C SER A 71 47.59 -4.93 -25.66
#